data_AF-C7P5I9-F1
#
_entry.id   AF-C7P5I9-F1
#
_cell.length_a   1.000
_cell.length_b   1.000
_cell.length_c   1.000
_cell.angle_alpha   90.00
_cell.angle_beta   90.00
_cell.angle_gamma   90.00
#
_symmetry.space_group_name_H-M   'P 1'
#
loop_
_entity.id
_entity.type
_entity.pdbx_description
1 polymer ?
#
loop_
_entity_poly.entity_id
_entity_poly.type
_entity_poly.pdbx_seq_one_letter_code
_entity_poly.pdbx_strand_id
1 'polypeptide(L)'
;MASKGRIYFIVLKAGRAVSYGCAKSRKEFLERKEAIEALANDIKVQKVGVKMFKKVRKQVLESDGRKVLMKRLKVNRRDLNGYRCRS
;
A
#
# COMPACT_ATOMS: atom_id res chain seq x y z
N MET A 1 8.29 -9.02 27.43
CA MET A 1 7.24 -8.55 26.49
C MET A 1 7.91 -8.10 25.18
N ALA A 2 8.03 -8.97 24.19
CA ALA A 2 8.65 -8.62 22.91
C ALA A 2 7.65 -7.84 22.05
N SER A 3 7.86 -6.53 21.91
CA SER A 3 7.13 -5.68 20.99
C SER A 3 7.07 -6.32 19.61
N LYS A 4 5.86 -6.70 19.18
CA LYS A 4 5.53 -7.32 17.89
C LYS A 4 6.02 -6.42 16.74
N GLY A 5 7.27 -6.62 16.33
CA GLY A 5 7.94 -5.88 15.27
C GLY A 5 7.34 -6.24 13.92
N ARG A 6 6.27 -5.54 13.53
CA ARG A 6 5.68 -5.69 12.19
C ARG A 6 6.73 -5.34 11.14
N ILE A 7 6.91 -6.23 10.17
CA ILE A 7 7.77 -6.01 9.02
C ILE A 7 6.92 -5.37 7.94
N TYR A 8 7.24 -4.13 7.57
CA TYR A 8 6.59 -3.44 6.46
C TYR A 8 7.34 -3.70 5.17
N PHE A 9 6.62 -3.91 4.08
CA PHE A 9 7.20 -4.11 2.77
C PHE A 9 6.33 -3.48 1.68
N ILE A 10 6.96 -3.21 0.55
CA ILE A 10 6.31 -2.69 -0.66
C ILE A 10 6.56 -3.65 -1.80
N VAL A 11 5.63 -3.67 -2.74
CA VAL A 11 5.70 -4.45 -3.97
C VAL A 11 5.91 -3.48 -5.11
N LEU A 12 7.04 -3.62 -5.78
CA LEU A 12 7.46 -2.85 -6.93
C LEU A 12 7.21 -3.68 -8.19
N LYS A 13 6.66 -3.08 -9.22
CA LYS A 13 6.54 -3.66 -10.57
C LYS A 13 7.06 -2.62 -11.57
N ALA A 14 8.01 -2.98 -12.43
CA ALA A 14 8.68 -2.08 -13.36
C ALA A 14 9.20 -0.79 -12.69
N GLY A 15 9.76 -0.90 -11.48
CA GLY A 15 10.26 0.23 -10.70
C GLY A 15 9.19 1.12 -10.04
N ARG A 16 7.90 0.80 -10.19
CA ARG A 16 6.80 1.53 -9.56
C ARG A 16 6.18 0.75 -8.42
N ALA A 17 5.90 1.41 -7.30
CA ALA A 17 5.18 0.78 -6.21
C ALA A 17 3.71 0.57 -6.60
N VAL A 18 3.32 -0.70 -6.70
CA VAL A 18 1.96 -1.12 -7.10
C VAL A 18 1.14 -1.62 -5.92
N SER A 19 1.81 -2.15 -4.89
CA SER A 19 1.14 -2.65 -3.70
C SER A 19 2.02 -2.50 -2.47
N TYR A 20 1.42 -2.64 -1.30
CA TYR A 20 2.09 -2.54 -0.01
C TYR A 20 1.54 -3.58 0.96
N GLY A 21 2.37 -4.04 1.90
CA GLY A 21 1.97 -5.05 2.86
C GLY A 21 2.72 -4.94 4.18
N CYS A 22 2.21 -5.67 5.16
CA CYS A 22 2.91 -5.90 6.41
C CYS A 22 2.87 -7.39 6.75
N ALA A 23 3.91 -7.87 7.40
CA ALA A 23 4.02 -9.20 7.95
C ALA A 23 4.24 -9.14 9.47
N LYS A 24 3.69 -10.10 10.19
CA LYS A 24 3.83 -10.22 11.65
C LYS A 24 5.14 -10.89 12.07
N SER A 25 5.74 -11.67 11.16
CA SER A 25 6.94 -12.47 11.40
C SER A 25 7.83 -12.52 10.15
N ARG A 26 9.12 -12.83 10.33
CA ARG A 26 10.07 -13.00 9.22
C ARG A 26 9.67 -14.14 8.27
N LYS A 27 9.12 -15.24 8.81
CA LYS A 27 8.64 -16.38 8.03
C LYS A 27 7.52 -15.99 7.06
N GLU A 28 6.45 -15.38 7.58
CA GLU A 28 5.32 -14.87 6.79
C GLU A 28 5.77 -13.85 5.73
N PHE A 29 6.78 -13.02 6.03
CA PHE A 29 7.37 -12.12 5.04
C PHE A 29 8.05 -12.87 3.88
N LEU A 30 8.84 -13.91 4.17
CA LEU A 30 9.52 -14.69 3.13
C LEU A 30 8.52 -15.45 2.27
N GLU A 31 7.51 -16.09 2.88
CA GLU A 31 6.44 -16.79 2.15
C GLU A 31 5.69 -15.85 1.22
N ARG A 32 5.32 -14.66 1.71
CA ARG A 32 4.65 -13.65 0.87
C ARG A 32 5.57 -13.09 -0.20
N LYS A 33 6.85 -12.87 0.11
CA LYS A 33 7.84 -12.40 -0.86
C LYS A 33 7.95 -13.38 -2.02
N GLU A 34 8.17 -14.65 -1.72
CA GLU A 34 8.31 -15.71 -2.71
C GLU A 34 7.04 -15.86 -3.54
N ALA A 35 5.86 -15.91 -2.90
CA ALA A 35 4.59 -16.00 -3.60
C ALA A 35 4.36 -14.81 -4.55
N ILE A 36 4.69 -13.58 -4.13
CA ILE A 36 4.48 -12.37 -4.93
C ILE A 36 5.52 -12.26 -6.07
N GLU A 37 6.78 -12.59 -5.83
CA GLU A 37 7.83 -12.61 -6.86
C GLU A 37 7.59 -13.73 -7.89
N ALA A 38 6.99 -14.86 -7.47
CA ALA A 38 6.58 -15.94 -8.37
C ALA A 38 5.44 -15.55 -9.33
N LEU A 39 4.63 -14.53 -9.01
CA LEU A 39 3.52 -14.10 -9.89
C LEU A 39 4.01 -13.48 -11.19
N ALA A 40 5.14 -12.77 -11.18
CA ALA A 40 5.74 -12.22 -12.38
C ALA A 40 7.20 -11.83 -12.15
N ASN A 41 8.05 -12.12 -13.15
CA ASN A 41 9.50 -11.82 -13.12
C ASN A 41 9.84 -10.33 -12.93
N ASP A 42 8.92 -9.42 -13.23
CA ASP A 42 9.12 -7.97 -13.10
C ASP A 42 8.67 -7.42 -11.71
N ILE A 43 8.17 -8.28 -10.83
CA ILE A 43 7.76 -7.92 -9.48
C ILE A 43 8.91 -8.11 -8.50
N LYS A 44 9.16 -7.10 -7.66
CA LYS A 44 10.13 -7.13 -6.57
C LYS A 44 9.48 -6.75 -5.25
N VAL A 45 9.73 -7.54 -4.21
CA VAL A 45 9.26 -7.23 -2.85
C VAL A 45 10.40 -6.67 -2.02
N GLN A 46 10.24 -5.44 -1.53
CA GLN A 46 11.25 -4.75 -0.76
C GLN A 46 10.78 -4.44 0.65
N LYS A 47 11.56 -4.85 1.66
CA LYS A 47 11.33 -4.47 3.05
C LYS A 47 11.64 -2.99 3.23
N VAL A 48 10.74 -2.27 3.90
CA VAL A 48 10.86 -0.82 4.11
C VAL A 48 10.57 -0.44 5.55
N GLY A 49 11.07 0.72 5.96
CA GLY A 49 10.69 1.35 7.23
C GLY A 49 9.28 1.93 7.20
N VAL A 50 8.69 2.17 8.38
CA VAL A 50 7.32 2.68 8.53
C VAL A 50 7.10 4.05 7.84
N LYS A 51 8.11 4.93 7.83
CA LYS A 51 8.04 6.24 7.15
C LYS A 51 7.88 6.08 5.64
N MET A 52 8.67 5.21 5.03
CA MET A 52 8.63 4.92 3.60
C MET A 52 7.31 4.22 3.22
N PHE A 53 6.87 3.26 4.05
CA PHE A 53 5.59 2.58 3.88
C PHE A 53 4.42 3.56 3.85
N LYS A 54 4.37 4.54 4.77
CA LYS A 54 3.31 5.57 4.76
C LYS A 54 3.33 6.42 3.49
N LYS A 55 4.51 6.81 3.00
CA LYS A 55 4.66 7.56 1.74
C LYS A 55 4.17 6.74 0.55
N VAL A 56 4.60 5.48 0.43
CA VAL A 56 4.20 4.60 -0.67
C VAL A 56 2.72 4.28 -0.62
N ARG A 57 2.18 3.98 0.56
CA ARG A 57 0.73 3.80 0.76
C ARG A 57 -0.06 5.01 0.28
N LYS A 58 0.40 6.23 0.64
CA LYS A 58 -0.23 7.46 0.16
C LYS A 58 -0.16 7.57 -1.36
N GLN A 59 0.99 7.33 -1.98
CA GLN A 59 1.15 7.36 -3.44
C GLN A 59 0.27 6.33 -4.18
N VAL A 60 0.19 5.09 -3.68
CA VAL A 60 -0.62 4.03 -4.27
C VAL A 60 -2.10 4.40 -4.16
N LEU A 61 -2.54 4.88 -2.99
CA LEU A 61 -3.91 5.36 -2.78
C LEU A 61 -4.24 6.63 -3.58
N GLU A 62 -3.28 7.54 -3.80
CA GLU A 62 -3.47 8.73 -4.63
C GLU A 62 -3.48 8.39 -6.12
N SER A 63 -2.73 7.38 -6.57
CA SER A 63 -2.78 6.89 -7.96
C SER A 63 -4.07 6.15 -8.24
N ASP A 64 -4.53 5.29 -7.32
CA ASP A 64 -5.84 4.66 -7.41
C ASP A 64 -6.96 5.70 -7.27
N GLY A 65 -6.81 6.64 -6.34
CA GLY A 65 -7.68 7.77 -6.14
C GLY A 65 -7.76 8.70 -7.35
N ARG A 66 -6.68 8.93 -8.11
CA ARG A 66 -6.70 9.65 -9.39
C ARG A 66 -7.39 8.84 -10.49
N LYS A 67 -7.25 7.52 -10.49
CA LYS A 67 -7.96 6.63 -11.41
C LYS A 67 -9.46 6.60 -11.08
N VAL A 68 -9.81 6.62 -9.80
CA VAL A 68 -11.17 6.83 -9.28
C VAL A 68 -11.66 8.26 -9.54
N LEU A 69 -10.82 9.29 -9.45
CA LEU A 69 -11.18 10.70 -9.73
C LEU A 69 -11.39 10.92 -11.23
N MET A 70 -10.63 10.25 -12.09
CA MET A 70 -10.86 10.23 -13.54
C MET A 70 -12.11 9.43 -13.90
N LYS A 71 -12.47 8.38 -13.15
CA LYS A 71 -13.78 7.70 -13.25
C LYS A 71 -14.93 8.46 -12.56
N ARG A 72 -14.62 9.31 -11.57
CA ARG A 72 -15.52 10.21 -10.83
C ARG A 72 -15.38 11.66 -11.30
N LEU A 73 -15.07 11.89 -12.57
CA LEU A 73 -15.44 13.15 -13.23
C LEU A 73 -16.96 13.15 -13.51
N LYS A 74 -17.72 12.82 -12.47
CA LYS A 74 -19.18 12.85 -12.35
C LYS A 74 -19.60 12.65 -10.88
N VAL A 75 -18.82 13.12 -9.91
CA VAL A 75 -19.33 13.27 -8.55
C VAL A 75 -18.95 14.66 -8.03
N ASN A 76 -19.98 15.49 -7.91
CA ASN A 76 -19.93 16.85 -7.41
C ASN A 76 -19.21 16.92 -6.05
N ARG A 77 -18.28 17.88 -5.91
CA ARG A 77 -17.55 18.20 -4.66
C ARG A 77 -18.43 18.48 -3.44
N ARG A 78 -19.76 18.66 -3.59
CA ARG A 78 -20.69 18.96 -2.49
C ARG A 78 -20.98 17.77 -1.57
N ASP A 79 -20.68 16.54 -1.97
CA ASP A 79 -21.06 15.35 -1.18
C ASP A 79 -20.08 15.00 -0.05
N LEU A 80 -18.84 15.50 -0.09
CA LEU A 80 -17.79 15.08 0.85
C LEU A 80 -17.75 15.89 2.17
N ASN A 81 -18.71 16.80 2.42
CA ASN A 81 -18.76 17.61 3.65
C ASN A 81 -19.83 17.11 4.65
N GLY A 82 -20.17 15.83 4.61
CA GLY A 82 -21.23 15.23 5.43
C GLY A 82 -20.78 14.50 6.71
N TYR A 83 -19.56 13.99 6.80
CA TYR A 83 -19.11 13.24 7.98
C TYR A 83 -18.19 14.05 8.87
N ARG A 84 -18.84 15.08 9.42
CA ARG A 84 -18.58 15.84 10.64
C ARG A 84 -17.85 15.00 11.70
N CYS A 85 -16.74 15.55 12.18
CA CYS A 85 -16.16 15.22 13.48
C CYS A 85 -17.27 15.20 14.55
N ARG A 86 -17.34 14.12 15.32
CA ARG A 86 -17.87 14.18 16.67
C ARG A 86 -16.84 13.52 17.58
N SER A 87 -16.33 14.38 18.47
CA SER A 87 -15.56 14.08 19.67
C SER A 87 -16.20 12.99 20.51
#